data_AF-A0A8C1SFR8-F1
#
_entry.id   AF-A0A8C1SFR8-F1
#
_cell.length_a   1.000
_cell.length_b   1.000
_cell.length_c   1.000
_cell.angle_alpha   90.00
_cell.angle_beta   90.00
_cell.angle_gamma   90.00
#
_symmetry.space_group_name_H-M   'P 1'
#
loop_
_entity.id
_entity.type
_entity.pdbx_description
1 polymer ?
#
loop_
_entity_poly.entity_id
_entity_poly.type
_entity_poly.pdbx_seq_one_letter_code
_entity_poly.pdbx_strand_id
1 'polypeptide(L)'
;MGSLLFGSLDLGGASTQIAFATSEDAKGEDIIKVSLYGYEYNIYTHSFLCYGKNEAEKRVLAKLLKVEYTHVIVNLTVPCYPSGYNISMLVEDVFGSECTKNDLPTNYSPKQNITFYGQSNPEQCKVLVRSIFDLTSCQGAENCSFNGVYQPLLSGDFMAYAGFYWTARALKVEGSKSMETFDTNMKLFCSKDWKTVSIDIHLKSYCYSANYVHSILADGYKFNTDNWKNLNFQKQVNDTSIAWSLGYMLALSNMIPAEGKILKLPINKVLFTGLLLLFSALTIITLTYLVIALVRSVQVREYSSNVLYCVFE
;
A
#
# COMPACT_ATOMS: atom_id res chain seq x y z
N MET A 1 4.27 -19.81 -8.23
CA MET A 1 3.22 -18.90 -8.72
C MET A 1 2.97 -17.93 -7.58
N GLY A 2 3.80 -16.89 -7.49
CA GLY A 2 3.76 -15.94 -6.37
C GLY A 2 2.58 -15.01 -6.56
N SER A 3 1.65 -15.00 -5.61
CA SER A 3 0.58 -14.01 -5.57
C SER A 3 1.19 -12.61 -5.51
N LEU A 4 0.78 -11.73 -6.41
CA LEU A 4 1.20 -10.32 -6.44
C LEU A 4 0.70 -9.65 -5.16
N LEU A 5 1.58 -9.39 -4.19
CA LEU A 5 1.25 -8.56 -3.04
C LEU A 5 1.31 -7.09 -3.47
N PHE A 6 0.30 -6.33 -3.06
CA PHE A 6 0.30 -4.89 -3.22
C PHE A 6 0.67 -4.23 -1.90
N GLY A 7 1.52 -3.20 -1.97
CA GLY A 7 1.66 -2.24 -0.89
C GLY A 7 0.35 -1.49 -0.65
N SER A 8 0.12 -1.08 0.58
CA SER A 8 -1.07 -0.39 1.06
C SER A 8 -0.69 1.02 1.52
N LEU A 9 -1.33 2.04 0.95
CA LEU A 9 -1.22 3.43 1.38
C LEU A 9 -2.60 3.93 1.81
N ASP A 10 -2.78 4.17 3.11
CA ASP A 10 -4.02 4.69 3.69
C ASP A 10 -3.81 6.14 4.11
N LEU A 11 -4.70 7.04 3.72
CA LEU A 11 -4.69 8.44 4.16
C LEU A 11 -6.00 8.77 4.85
N GLY A 12 -5.97 8.71 6.18
CA GLY A 12 -7.07 9.11 7.05
C GLY A 12 -7.08 10.61 7.36
N GLY A 13 -7.96 11.00 8.30
CA GLY A 13 -8.06 12.38 8.77
C GLY A 13 -6.95 12.79 9.74
N ALA A 14 -6.50 11.88 10.62
CA ALA A 14 -5.52 12.16 11.68
C ALA A 14 -4.17 11.47 11.49
N SER A 15 -4.12 10.37 10.75
CA SER A 15 -2.89 9.64 10.43
C SER A 15 -2.88 9.15 8.98
N THR A 16 -1.72 8.68 8.54
CA THR A 16 -1.48 8.05 7.24
C THR A 16 -0.56 6.85 7.44
N GLN A 17 -0.80 5.79 6.70
CA GLN A 17 -0.10 4.51 6.84
C GLN A 17 0.52 4.10 5.51
N ILE A 18 1.67 3.46 5.61
CA ILE A 18 2.32 2.74 4.53
C ILE A 18 2.60 1.32 5.03
N ALA A 19 2.29 0.32 4.21
CA ALA A 19 2.66 -1.07 4.46
C ALA A 19 3.02 -1.78 3.16
N PHE A 20 4.11 -2.52 3.10
CA PHE A 20 4.48 -3.29 1.91
C PHE A 20 5.44 -4.44 2.24
N ALA A 21 5.46 -5.45 1.37
CA ALA A 21 6.40 -6.56 1.50
C ALA A 21 7.83 -6.08 1.20
N THR A 22 8.77 -6.51 2.02
CA THR A 22 10.18 -6.15 1.90
C THR A 22 11.05 -7.40 1.80
N SER A 23 12.34 -7.22 1.57
CA SER A 23 13.31 -8.31 1.51
C SER A 23 13.49 -9.00 2.86
N GLU A 24 13.98 -10.24 2.84
CA GLU A 24 14.13 -11.05 4.06
C GLU A 24 15.15 -10.47 5.06
N ASP A 25 16.10 -9.69 4.55
CA ASP A 25 17.19 -9.05 5.26
C ASP A 25 16.84 -7.66 5.82
N ALA A 26 15.68 -7.10 5.47
CA ALA A 26 15.21 -5.84 6.04
C ALA A 26 15.01 -5.96 7.55
N LYS A 27 15.55 -4.99 8.30
CA LYS A 27 15.48 -4.94 9.77
C LYS A 27 15.09 -3.55 10.21
N GLY A 28 14.27 -3.47 11.26
CA GLY A 28 13.79 -2.23 11.86
C GLY A 28 12.63 -2.52 12.80
N GLU A 29 12.27 -1.53 13.63
CA GLU A 29 11.15 -1.66 14.58
C GLU A 29 9.80 -1.85 13.86
N ASP A 30 9.69 -1.29 12.66
CA ASP A 30 8.50 -1.32 11.81
C ASP A 30 8.43 -2.53 10.86
N ILE A 31 9.32 -3.50 11.02
CA ILE A 31 9.29 -4.76 10.26
C ILE A 31 8.58 -5.84 11.06
N ILE A 32 7.48 -6.36 10.53
CA ILE A 32 6.72 -7.47 11.10
C ILE A 32 6.79 -8.70 10.20
N LYS A 33 6.76 -9.89 10.80
CA LYS A 33 6.63 -11.16 10.10
C LYS A 33 5.21 -11.67 10.22
N VAL A 34 4.58 -11.98 9.09
CA VAL A 34 3.22 -12.54 9.05
C VAL A 34 3.21 -13.84 8.25
N SER A 35 2.50 -14.85 8.75
CA SER A 35 2.30 -16.12 8.04
C SER A 35 0.87 -16.21 7.55
N LEU A 36 0.68 -16.28 6.23
CA LEU A 36 -0.64 -16.36 5.60
C LEU A 36 -0.61 -17.48 4.56
N TYR A 37 -1.56 -18.41 4.63
CA TYR A 37 -1.73 -19.52 3.70
C TYR A 37 -0.46 -20.38 3.47
N GLY A 38 0.37 -20.55 4.49
CA GLY A 38 1.59 -21.35 4.46
C GLY A 38 2.83 -20.62 3.93
N TYR A 39 2.72 -19.31 3.68
CA TYR A 39 3.81 -18.44 3.27
C TYR A 39 4.15 -17.45 4.40
N GLU A 40 5.44 -17.23 4.63
CA GLU A 40 5.94 -16.18 5.53
C GLU A 40 6.23 -14.92 4.70
N TYR A 41 5.82 -13.76 5.23
CA TYR A 41 6.03 -12.46 4.61
C TYR A 41 6.67 -11.50 5.61
N ASN A 42 7.77 -10.88 5.20
CA ASN A 42 8.32 -9.72 5.88
C ASN A 42 7.60 -8.46 5.37
N ILE A 43 6.88 -7.79 6.25
CA ILE A 43 6.10 -6.59 5.94
C ILE A 43 6.70 -5.42 6.70
N TYR A 44 7.09 -4.38 5.99
CA TYR A 44 7.29 -3.07 6.61
C TYR A 44 5.93 -2.42 6.79
N THR A 45 5.67 -1.83 7.95
CA THR A 45 4.50 -0.97 8.18
C THR A 45 4.79 0.15 9.16
N HIS A 46 4.41 1.37 8.80
CA HIS A 46 4.54 2.52 9.68
C HIS A 46 3.29 3.40 9.60
N SER A 47 2.94 4.04 10.73
CA SER A 47 1.81 4.96 10.84
C SER A 47 2.29 6.33 11.31
N PHE A 48 2.18 7.33 10.43
CA PHE A 48 2.51 8.71 10.76
C PHE A 48 1.30 9.41 11.39
N LEU A 49 1.24 9.43 12.72
CA LEU A 49 0.26 10.22 13.46
C LEU A 49 0.48 11.73 13.18
N CYS A 50 -0.59 12.52 13.14
CA CYS A 50 -0.57 13.94 12.77
C CYS A 50 -0.19 14.25 11.31
N TYR A 51 -0.12 13.20 10.48
CA TYR A 51 0.02 13.26 9.02
C TYR A 51 -1.23 12.69 8.30
N GLY A 52 -2.35 12.61 9.00
CA GLY A 52 -3.64 12.53 8.32
C GLY A 52 -4.02 13.88 7.72
N LYS A 53 -4.83 13.86 6.66
CA LYS A 53 -5.11 15.03 5.83
C LYS A 53 -5.69 16.23 6.59
N ASN A 54 -6.50 15.99 7.62
CA ASN A 54 -7.16 17.09 8.35
C ASN A 54 -6.21 17.68 9.41
N GLU A 55 -5.48 16.83 10.14
CA GLU A 55 -4.51 17.28 11.14
C GLU A 55 -3.28 17.93 10.48
N ALA A 56 -2.87 17.45 9.32
CA ALA A 56 -1.84 18.09 8.52
C ALA A 56 -2.27 19.47 7.99
N GLU A 57 -3.56 19.67 7.65
CA GLU A 57 -4.08 20.99 7.24
C GLU A 57 -3.99 21.99 8.40
N LYS A 58 -4.35 21.57 9.62
CA LYS A 58 -4.18 22.39 10.83
C LYS A 58 -2.72 22.77 11.05
N ARG A 59 -1.78 21.84 10.87
CA ARG A 59 -0.33 22.13 10.98
C ARG A 59 0.15 23.13 9.93
N VAL A 60 -0.38 23.05 8.71
CA VAL A 60 -0.11 24.04 7.65
C VAL A 60 -0.62 25.42 8.04
N LEU A 61 -1.86 25.52 8.53
CA LEU A 61 -2.44 26.78 8.99
C LEU A 61 -1.71 27.33 10.23
N ALA A 62 -1.34 26.47 11.18
CA ALA A 62 -0.55 26.82 12.36
C ALA A 62 0.79 27.45 11.96
N LYS A 63 1.45 26.91 10.93
CA LYS A 63 2.72 27.44 10.41
C LYS A 63 2.58 28.83 9.78
N LEU A 64 1.48 29.07 9.04
CA LEU A 64 1.15 30.43 8.56
C LEU A 64 0.89 31.39 9.73
N LEU A 65 0.10 30.96 10.70
CA LEU A 65 -0.28 31.77 11.85
C LEU A 65 0.93 32.17 12.70
N LYS A 66 1.85 31.24 12.99
CA LYS A 66 3.05 31.54 13.77
C LYS A 66 3.88 32.71 13.25
N VAL A 67 3.91 32.92 11.93
CA VAL A 67 4.68 34.00 11.29
C VAL A 67 3.99 35.35 11.49
N GLU A 68 2.65 35.38 11.49
CA GLU A 68 1.84 36.58 11.35
C GLU A 68 1.04 36.95 12.61
N TYR A 69 1.06 36.12 13.65
CA TYR A 69 0.29 36.30 14.89
C TYR A 69 0.94 37.29 15.85
N THR A 70 1.29 38.48 15.35
CA THR A 70 1.83 39.59 16.15
C THR A 70 0.78 40.67 16.42
N HIS A 71 -0.40 40.64 15.77
CA HIS A 71 -1.40 41.70 15.87
C HIS A 71 -2.86 41.24 16.10
N VAL A 72 -3.65 42.14 16.70
CA VAL A 72 -4.99 41.98 17.28
C VAL A 72 -6.10 41.61 16.27
N ILE A 73 -5.83 41.66 14.96
CA ILE A 73 -6.76 41.19 13.90
C ILE A 73 -5.93 40.43 12.86
N VAL A 74 -6.22 39.14 12.68
CA VAL A 74 -5.43 38.26 11.79
C VAL A 74 -6.27 37.91 10.56
N ASN A 75 -6.14 38.74 9.52
CA ASN A 75 -6.59 38.39 8.17
C ASN A 75 -5.41 37.74 7.46
N LEU A 76 -5.51 36.44 7.15
CA LEU A 76 -4.42 35.70 6.53
C LEU A 76 -4.77 35.24 5.13
N THR A 77 -3.83 35.40 4.21
CA THR A 77 -3.93 34.80 2.89
C THR A 77 -3.41 33.37 2.93
N VAL A 78 -4.18 32.44 2.37
CA VAL A 78 -3.82 31.02 2.26
C VAL A 78 -3.58 30.70 0.78
N PRO A 79 -2.33 30.42 0.37
CA PRO A 79 -2.01 30.16 -1.03
C PRO A 79 -2.73 28.94 -1.59
N CYS A 80 -3.03 27.96 -0.73
CA CYS A 80 -3.69 26.72 -1.07
C CYS A 80 -5.22 26.80 -1.20
N TYR A 81 -5.84 27.93 -0.82
CA TYR A 81 -7.28 28.10 -0.96
C TYR A 81 -7.60 28.89 -2.23
N PRO A 82 -8.73 28.61 -2.88
CA PRO A 82 -9.10 29.28 -4.12
C PRO A 82 -9.41 30.76 -3.89
N SER A 83 -8.93 31.62 -4.78
CA SER A 83 -9.16 33.07 -4.75
C SER A 83 -10.65 33.40 -4.75
N GLY A 84 -11.05 34.37 -3.92
CA GLY A 84 -12.46 34.72 -3.69
C GLY A 84 -13.18 33.82 -2.68
N TYR A 85 -12.53 32.76 -2.17
CA TYR A 85 -12.99 32.02 -1.01
C TYR A 85 -12.48 32.68 0.28
N ASN A 86 -13.34 32.72 1.30
CA ASN A 86 -12.91 33.06 2.65
C ASN A 86 -13.60 32.17 3.69
N ILE A 87 -12.97 32.05 4.86
CA ILE A 87 -13.54 31.36 6.00
C ILE A 87 -13.03 31.97 7.29
N SER A 88 -13.91 32.16 8.26
CA SER A 88 -13.55 32.51 9.63
C SER A 88 -13.62 31.27 10.51
N MET A 89 -12.62 31.09 11.37
CA MET A 89 -12.57 30.02 12.37
C MET A 89 -11.86 30.52 13.63
N LEU A 90 -12.06 29.81 14.74
CA LEU A 90 -11.43 30.17 16.00
C LEU A 90 -9.96 29.73 16.01
N VAL A 91 -9.11 30.43 16.76
CA VAL A 91 -7.71 30.02 16.98
C VAL A 91 -7.62 28.59 17.52
N GLU A 92 -8.55 28.19 18.40
CA GLU A 92 -8.62 26.82 18.91
C GLU A 92 -8.94 25.76 17.85
N ASP A 93 -9.59 26.12 16.74
CA ASP A 93 -9.85 25.16 15.65
C ASP A 93 -8.57 24.75 14.92
N VAL A 94 -7.53 25.60 14.97
CA VAL A 94 -6.20 25.33 14.42
C VAL A 94 -5.27 24.70 15.45
N PHE A 95 -5.20 25.27 16.66
CA PHE A 95 -4.21 24.90 17.68
C PHE A 95 -4.74 23.97 18.78
N GLY A 96 -6.04 23.66 18.78
CA GLY A 96 -6.69 22.85 19.82
C GLY A 96 -6.50 21.34 19.68
N SER A 97 -5.81 20.87 18.62
CA SER A 97 -5.51 19.45 18.48
C SER A 97 -4.15 19.08 19.07
N GLU A 98 -4.01 17.81 19.43
CA GLU A 98 -2.74 17.24 19.92
C GLU A 98 -1.58 17.44 18.92
N CYS A 99 -1.90 17.59 17.64
CA CYS A 99 -0.94 17.75 16.55
C CYS A 99 -0.40 19.17 16.38
N THR A 100 -1.01 20.17 17.03
CA THR A 100 -0.64 21.59 16.93
C THR A 100 -0.49 22.27 18.29
N LYS A 101 -0.71 21.56 19.40
CA LYS A 101 -0.58 22.11 20.77
C LYS A 101 0.83 22.62 21.11
N ASN A 102 1.86 22.05 20.49
CA ASN A 102 3.25 22.49 20.69
C ASN A 102 3.58 23.71 19.81
N ASP A 103 2.66 24.08 18.93
CA ASP A 103 2.78 25.19 18.01
C ASP A 103 2.01 26.44 18.45
N LEU A 104 1.57 26.50 19.71
CA LEU A 104 0.80 27.63 20.22
C LEU A 104 1.55 28.97 20.06
N PRO A 105 0.87 30.04 19.62
CA PRO A 105 1.47 31.37 19.57
C PRO A 105 1.59 31.97 20.98
N THR A 106 2.53 32.90 21.17
CA THR A 106 2.82 33.52 22.48
C THR A 106 1.60 34.21 23.12
N ASN A 107 0.74 34.83 22.32
CA ASN A 107 -0.48 35.51 22.77
C ASN A 107 -1.74 34.68 22.51
N TYR A 108 -1.68 33.37 22.74
CA TYR A 108 -2.77 32.44 22.44
C TYR A 108 -4.10 32.87 23.05
N SER A 109 -5.04 33.23 22.18
CA SER A 109 -6.42 33.54 22.54
C SER A 109 -7.36 32.55 21.84
N PRO A 110 -7.77 31.44 22.49
CA PRO A 110 -8.46 30.33 21.84
C PRO A 110 -9.75 30.74 21.13
N LYS A 111 -10.46 31.72 21.70
CA LYS A 111 -11.76 32.21 21.20
C LYS A 111 -11.63 33.38 20.21
N GLN A 112 -10.42 33.81 19.86
CA GLN A 112 -10.24 34.85 18.85
C GLN A 112 -10.59 34.29 17.47
N ASN A 113 -11.31 35.08 16.67
CA ASN A 113 -11.58 34.76 15.27
C ASN A 113 -10.40 35.13 14.37
N ILE A 114 -10.07 34.23 13.45
CA ILE A 114 -9.13 34.46 12.35
C ILE A 114 -9.91 34.29 11.05
N THR A 115 -9.67 35.18 10.08
CA THR A 115 -10.26 35.03 8.74
C THR A 115 -9.19 34.69 7.73
N PHE A 116 -9.38 33.57 7.04
CA PHE A 116 -8.51 33.10 5.96
C PHE A 116 -9.09 33.46 4.60
N TYR A 117 -8.27 34.02 3.72
CA TYR A 117 -8.61 34.41 2.36
C TYR A 117 -7.80 33.58 1.36
N GLY A 118 -8.46 32.95 0.39
CA GLY A 118 -7.76 32.18 -0.64
C GLY A 118 -7.04 33.06 -1.67
N GLN A 119 -5.97 32.52 -2.26
CA GLN A 119 -5.11 33.23 -3.21
C GLN A 119 -4.89 32.48 -4.53
N SER A 120 -5.23 31.18 -4.63
CA SER A 120 -4.96 30.33 -5.81
C SER A 120 -3.49 30.37 -6.26
N ASN A 121 -2.55 30.25 -5.32
CA ASN A 121 -1.12 30.29 -5.63
C ASN A 121 -0.49 28.89 -5.53
N PRO A 122 -0.36 28.14 -6.64
CA PRO A 122 0.14 26.77 -6.62
C PRO A 122 1.58 26.66 -6.09
N GLU A 123 2.47 27.57 -6.49
CA GLU A 123 3.88 27.49 -6.13
C GLU A 123 4.09 27.77 -4.64
N GLN A 124 3.43 28.79 -4.09
CA GLN A 124 3.47 29.07 -2.66
C GLN A 124 2.76 27.98 -1.84
N CYS A 125 1.67 27.40 -2.36
CA CYS A 125 1.01 26.29 -1.70
C CYS A 125 1.94 25.08 -1.58
N LYS A 126 2.65 24.72 -2.66
CA LYS A 126 3.63 23.64 -2.66
C LYS A 126 4.70 23.84 -1.59
N VAL A 127 5.30 25.03 -1.53
CA VAL A 127 6.33 25.37 -0.53
C VAL A 127 5.76 25.27 0.89
N LEU A 128 4.58 25.86 1.13
CA LEU A 128 3.94 25.88 2.43
C LEU A 128 3.61 24.46 2.92
N VAL A 129 2.98 23.64 2.09
CA VAL A 129 2.59 22.27 2.46
C VAL A 129 3.82 21.39 2.66
N ARG A 130 4.83 21.51 1.80
CA ARG A 130 6.09 20.76 1.97
C ARG A 130 6.79 21.09 3.29
N SER A 131 6.58 22.30 3.83
CA SER A 131 7.27 22.75 5.04
C SER A 131 6.85 22.04 6.34
N ILE A 132 5.75 21.27 6.36
CA ILE A 132 5.35 20.49 7.55
C ILE A 132 6.03 19.12 7.66
N PHE A 133 6.82 18.74 6.65
CA PHE A 133 7.63 17.53 6.64
C PHE A 133 9.06 17.88 7.05
N ASP A 134 9.60 17.23 8.09
CA ASP A 134 11.03 17.30 8.38
C ASP A 134 11.76 16.32 7.46
N LEU A 135 12.27 16.84 6.35
CA LEU A 135 13.06 16.09 5.39
C LEU A 135 14.56 16.12 5.71
N THR A 136 14.98 17.02 6.60
CA THR A 136 16.40 17.23 6.94
C THR A 136 16.94 16.09 7.79
N SER A 137 16.13 15.54 8.69
CA SER A 137 16.49 14.36 9.49
C SER A 137 16.74 13.09 8.66
N CYS A 138 16.32 13.07 7.39
CA CYS A 138 16.57 11.97 6.45
C CYS A 138 17.65 12.30 5.39
N GLN A 139 18.33 13.44 5.49
CA GLN A 139 19.27 13.87 4.46
C GLN A 139 20.47 12.91 4.36
N GLY A 140 20.69 12.37 3.15
CA GLY A 140 21.76 11.41 2.89
C GLY A 140 21.45 9.96 3.27
N ALA A 141 20.26 9.68 3.83
CA ALA A 141 19.81 8.33 4.13
C ALA A 141 18.87 7.83 3.02
N GLU A 142 19.26 6.74 2.33
CA GLU A 142 18.41 6.11 1.31
C GLU A 142 17.19 5.42 1.92
N ASN A 143 17.36 4.75 3.07
CA ASN A 143 16.29 4.03 3.76
C ASN A 143 15.60 4.91 4.81
N CYS A 144 15.12 6.08 4.40
CA CYS A 144 14.43 7.01 5.28
C CYS A 144 13.28 7.69 4.54
N SER A 145 12.17 7.88 5.23
CA SER A 145 11.02 8.60 4.70
C SER A 145 11.14 10.10 5.02
N PHE A 146 10.59 10.51 6.15
CA PHE A 146 10.68 11.84 6.75
C PHE A 146 10.66 11.72 8.29
N ASN A 147 10.96 12.81 9.01
CA ASN A 147 11.11 12.86 10.47
C ASN A 147 12.13 11.85 11.03
N GLY A 148 13.13 11.45 10.23
CA GLY A 148 14.12 10.44 10.64
C GLY A 148 13.56 9.01 10.72
N VAL A 149 12.35 8.75 10.21
CA VAL A 149 11.73 7.43 10.24
C VAL A 149 12.31 6.54 9.15
N TYR A 150 12.88 5.41 9.56
CA TYR A 150 13.38 4.37 8.67
C TYR A 150 12.27 3.88 7.75
N GLN A 151 12.58 3.76 6.46
CA GLN A 151 11.69 3.16 5.46
C GLN A 151 12.54 2.40 4.45
N PRO A 152 12.30 1.10 4.17
CA PRO A 152 12.98 0.40 3.09
C PRO A 152 12.68 1.02 1.72
N LEU A 153 13.53 0.72 0.74
CA LEU A 153 13.22 1.05 -0.66
C LEU A 153 11.88 0.44 -1.08
N LEU A 154 11.06 1.24 -1.77
CA LEU A 154 9.77 0.82 -2.26
C LEU A 154 9.92 -0.37 -3.22
N SER A 155 9.08 -1.39 -3.07
CA SER A 155 9.05 -2.55 -3.95
C SER A 155 7.61 -2.96 -4.28
N GLY A 156 7.42 -3.45 -5.50
CA GLY A 156 6.10 -3.88 -5.99
C GLY A 156 5.16 -2.73 -6.37
N ASP A 157 3.89 -3.11 -6.56
CA ASP A 157 2.78 -2.21 -6.85
C ASP A 157 2.08 -1.78 -5.56
N PHE A 158 1.52 -0.57 -5.55
CA PHE A 158 0.86 0.01 -4.38
C PHE A 158 -0.58 0.39 -4.69
N MET A 159 -1.46 0.18 -3.71
CA MET A 159 -2.83 0.64 -3.69
C MET A 159 -2.94 1.82 -2.74
N ALA A 160 -3.27 3.00 -3.27
CA ALA A 160 -3.47 4.22 -2.53
C ALA A 160 -4.97 4.54 -2.44
N TYR A 161 -5.52 4.46 -1.24
CA TYR A 161 -6.97 4.56 -0.99
C TYR A 161 -7.30 5.68 0.00
N ALA A 162 -8.56 5.76 0.41
CA ALA A 162 -9.09 6.81 1.27
C ALA A 162 -8.73 8.23 0.75
N GLY A 163 -8.08 9.07 1.55
CA GLY A 163 -7.74 10.44 1.19
C GLY A 163 -6.88 10.55 -0.08
N PHE A 164 -6.06 9.55 -0.40
CA PHE A 164 -5.28 9.51 -1.64
C PHE A 164 -6.20 9.42 -2.86
N TYR A 165 -7.13 8.45 -2.86
CA TYR A 165 -8.06 8.23 -3.97
C TYR A 165 -8.96 9.45 -4.20
N TRP A 166 -9.56 10.00 -3.14
CA TRP A 166 -10.47 11.15 -3.29
C TRP A 166 -9.75 12.40 -3.80
N THR A 167 -8.48 12.60 -3.41
CA THR A 167 -7.65 13.68 -3.96
C THR A 167 -7.34 13.45 -5.43
N ALA A 168 -6.89 12.25 -5.82
CA ALA A 168 -6.63 11.94 -7.22
C ALA A 168 -7.88 12.08 -8.10
N ARG A 169 -9.05 11.66 -7.59
CA ARG A 169 -10.34 11.81 -8.27
C ARG A 169 -10.73 13.28 -8.46
N ALA A 170 -10.49 14.14 -7.46
CA ALA A 170 -10.76 15.58 -7.59
C ALA A 170 -9.91 16.23 -8.69
N LEU A 171 -8.68 15.74 -8.88
CA LEU A 171 -7.78 16.16 -9.97
C LEU A 171 -8.05 15.45 -11.30
N LYS A 172 -8.92 14.42 -11.33
CA LYS A 172 -9.17 13.54 -12.48
C LYS A 172 -7.93 12.78 -12.96
N VAL A 173 -7.11 12.32 -12.01
CA VAL A 173 -5.85 11.59 -12.27
C VAL A 173 -5.82 10.20 -11.63
N GLU A 174 -6.95 9.65 -11.18
CA GLU A 174 -7.01 8.34 -10.53
C GLU A 174 -6.47 7.19 -11.39
N GLY A 175 -6.59 7.30 -12.72
CA GLY A 175 -6.03 6.34 -13.68
C GLY A 175 -4.64 6.70 -14.20
N SER A 176 -4.07 7.83 -13.78
CA SER A 176 -2.76 8.28 -14.25
C SER A 176 -1.64 7.45 -13.62
N LYS A 177 -0.68 7.05 -14.46
CA LYS A 177 0.58 6.41 -14.06
C LYS A 177 1.78 7.34 -14.14
N SER A 178 1.54 8.63 -14.37
CA SER A 178 2.57 9.66 -14.56
C SER A 178 2.52 10.71 -13.44
N MET A 179 3.67 10.90 -12.80
CA MET A 179 3.90 11.98 -11.83
C MET A 179 3.72 13.36 -12.47
N GLU A 180 4.21 13.55 -13.69
CA GLU A 180 4.05 14.81 -14.44
C GLU A 180 2.57 15.15 -14.69
N THR A 181 1.75 14.15 -15.01
CA THR A 181 0.30 14.33 -15.18
C THR A 181 -0.35 14.74 -13.86
N PHE A 182 0.08 14.15 -12.74
CA PHE A 182 -0.39 14.56 -11.41
C PHE A 182 -0.03 16.02 -11.13
N ASP A 183 1.23 16.40 -11.33
CA ASP A 183 1.75 17.75 -11.10
C ASP A 183 1.04 18.82 -11.95
N THR A 184 0.83 18.51 -13.23
CA THR A 184 0.16 19.41 -14.16
C THR A 184 -1.28 19.65 -13.73
N ASN A 185 -2.03 18.57 -13.42
CA ASN A 185 -3.43 18.70 -12.99
C ASN A 185 -3.56 19.36 -11.62
N MET A 186 -2.63 19.09 -10.70
CA MET A 186 -2.54 19.77 -9.41
C MET A 186 -2.37 21.29 -9.61
N LYS A 187 -1.40 21.70 -10.43
CA LYS A 187 -1.14 23.12 -10.72
C LYS A 187 -2.34 23.79 -11.37
N LEU A 188 -2.96 23.13 -12.37
CA LEU A 188 -4.17 23.64 -13.03
C LEU A 188 -5.35 23.78 -12.07
N PHE A 189 -5.55 22.81 -11.17
CA PHE A 189 -6.61 22.86 -10.18
C PHE A 189 -6.38 24.00 -9.18
N CYS A 190 -5.17 24.13 -8.65
CA CYS A 190 -4.78 25.16 -7.68
C CYS A 190 -4.86 26.60 -8.21
N SER A 191 -4.80 26.80 -9.53
CA SER A 191 -4.94 28.12 -10.15
C SER A 191 -6.38 28.59 -10.34
N LYS A 192 -7.38 27.75 -10.06
CA LYS A 192 -8.80 28.10 -10.23
C LYS A 192 -9.27 29.01 -9.10
N ASP A 193 -10.18 29.93 -9.42
CA ASP A 193 -10.88 30.74 -8.41
C ASP A 193 -12.06 29.98 -7.79
N TRP A 194 -12.62 30.54 -6.72
CA TRP A 194 -13.72 29.93 -5.98
C TRP A 194 -14.96 29.75 -6.87
N LYS A 195 -15.28 30.74 -7.71
CA LYS A 195 -16.44 30.68 -8.62
C LYS A 195 -16.39 29.45 -9.52
N THR A 196 -15.20 29.14 -10.05
CA THR A 196 -14.95 28.01 -10.95
C THR A 196 -15.04 26.65 -10.24
N VAL A 197 -14.74 26.59 -8.93
CA VAL A 197 -14.76 25.35 -8.15
C VAL A 197 -15.98 25.22 -7.22
N SER A 198 -16.92 26.16 -7.21
CA SER A 198 -17.94 26.34 -6.15
C SER A 198 -19.09 25.31 -6.08
N ILE A 199 -18.99 24.13 -6.71
CA ILE A 199 -20.11 23.16 -6.74
C ILE A 199 -20.13 22.24 -5.49
N ASP A 200 -19.04 22.17 -4.71
CA ASP A 200 -18.91 21.33 -3.51
C ASP A 200 -18.04 22.01 -2.44
N ILE A 201 -18.51 22.02 -1.19
CA ILE A 201 -17.83 22.63 -0.03
C ILE A 201 -16.47 21.98 0.28
N HIS A 202 -16.28 20.70 -0.07
CA HIS A 202 -14.99 20.02 0.06
C HIS A 202 -13.96 20.49 -0.98
N LEU A 203 -14.37 21.20 -2.04
CA LEU A 203 -13.46 21.68 -3.09
C LEU A 203 -12.44 22.71 -2.58
N LYS A 204 -12.73 23.42 -1.49
CA LYS A 204 -11.82 24.44 -0.94
C LYS A 204 -10.44 23.86 -0.58
N SER A 205 -10.40 22.63 -0.08
CA SER A 205 -9.18 22.01 0.48
C SER A 205 -8.53 21.04 -0.50
N TYR A 206 -9.02 20.86 -1.74
CA TYR A 206 -8.40 19.92 -2.68
C TYR A 206 -7.08 20.43 -3.26
N CYS A 207 -6.86 21.74 -3.39
CA CYS A 207 -5.54 22.25 -3.78
C CYS A 207 -4.49 21.98 -2.68
N TYR A 208 -4.84 22.22 -1.42
CA TYR A 208 -4.05 21.78 -0.27
C TYR A 208 -3.82 20.26 -0.30
N SER A 209 -4.90 19.47 -0.44
CA SER A 209 -4.84 18.01 -0.41
C SER A 209 -3.97 17.45 -1.53
N ALA A 210 -4.01 18.04 -2.73
CA ALA A 210 -3.19 17.66 -3.86
C ALA A 210 -1.70 17.89 -3.60
N ASN A 211 -1.32 19.07 -3.10
CA ASN A 211 0.05 19.36 -2.70
C ASN A 211 0.50 18.46 -1.56
N TYR A 212 -0.39 18.15 -0.61
CA TYR A 212 -0.11 17.26 0.50
C TYR A 212 0.16 15.82 0.03
N VAL A 213 -0.72 15.28 -0.82
CA VAL A 213 -0.58 13.96 -1.43
C VAL A 213 0.69 13.88 -2.27
N HIS A 214 0.99 14.90 -3.08
CA HIS A 214 2.25 14.94 -3.82
C HIS A 214 3.45 14.92 -2.87
N SER A 215 3.51 15.81 -1.87
CA SER A 215 4.66 15.88 -0.96
C SER A 215 4.82 14.61 -0.13
N ILE A 216 3.76 14.01 0.40
CA ILE A 216 3.92 12.77 1.16
C ILE A 216 4.31 11.60 0.26
N LEU A 217 3.80 11.48 -0.97
CA LEU A 217 4.20 10.40 -1.87
C LEU A 217 5.64 10.60 -2.35
N ALA A 218 5.98 11.80 -2.83
CA ALA A 218 7.25 12.09 -3.45
C ALA A 218 8.37 12.39 -2.45
N ASP A 219 8.18 13.41 -1.61
CA ASP A 219 9.20 13.81 -0.63
C ASP A 219 9.25 12.83 0.57
N GLY A 220 8.10 12.30 0.99
CA GLY A 220 7.98 11.41 2.14
C GLY A 220 8.31 9.96 1.82
N TYR A 221 7.42 9.29 1.08
CA TYR A 221 7.51 7.86 0.77
C TYR A 221 8.48 7.53 -0.37
N LYS A 222 9.06 8.54 -1.04
CA LYS A 222 10.06 8.40 -2.11
C LYS A 222 9.54 7.79 -3.41
N PHE A 223 8.26 8.03 -3.72
CA PHE A 223 7.80 7.85 -5.10
C PHE A 223 8.44 8.91 -6.00
N ASN A 224 8.87 8.51 -7.20
CA ASN A 224 9.53 9.36 -8.17
C ASN A 224 9.05 8.99 -9.58
N THR A 225 9.59 9.64 -10.61
CA THR A 225 9.20 9.41 -12.00
C THR A 225 9.30 7.95 -12.46
N ASP A 226 10.23 7.18 -11.89
CA ASP A 226 10.52 5.81 -12.33
C ASP A 226 9.56 4.79 -11.72
N ASN A 227 9.15 5.01 -10.47
CA ASN A 227 8.29 4.10 -9.71
C ASN A 227 6.83 4.60 -9.56
N TRP A 228 6.49 5.83 -9.97
CA TRP A 228 5.11 6.35 -9.88
C TRP A 228 4.09 5.47 -10.63
N LYS A 229 4.52 4.80 -11.69
CA LYS A 229 3.68 3.86 -12.46
C LYS A 229 3.15 2.69 -11.61
N ASN A 230 3.83 2.38 -10.51
CA ASN A 230 3.44 1.32 -9.58
C ASN A 230 2.34 1.78 -8.60
N LEU A 231 2.01 3.08 -8.54
CA LEU A 231 0.91 3.61 -7.73
C LEU A 231 -0.44 3.39 -8.41
N ASN A 232 -1.42 2.91 -7.67
CA ASN A 232 -2.80 2.73 -8.10
C ASN A 232 -3.72 3.47 -7.14
N PHE A 233 -4.31 4.59 -7.56
CA PHE A 233 -5.34 5.26 -6.77
C PHE A 233 -6.65 4.48 -6.90
N GLN A 234 -7.04 3.77 -5.85
CA GLN A 234 -8.19 2.86 -5.90
C GLN A 234 -9.05 3.00 -4.65
N LYS A 235 -10.37 2.92 -4.82
CA LYS A 235 -11.31 2.87 -3.69
C LYS A 235 -11.83 1.48 -3.38
N GLN A 236 -11.86 0.59 -4.38
CA GLN A 236 -12.51 -0.71 -4.29
C GLN A 236 -11.85 -1.74 -5.20
N VAL A 237 -11.92 -3.01 -4.82
CA VAL A 237 -11.57 -4.18 -5.63
C VAL A 237 -12.78 -5.11 -5.62
N ASN A 238 -13.27 -5.53 -6.80
CA ASN A 238 -14.45 -6.38 -6.94
C ASN A 238 -15.62 -5.91 -6.06
N ASP A 239 -15.97 -4.61 -6.18
CA ASP A 239 -17.03 -3.92 -5.44
C ASP A 239 -16.88 -3.89 -3.90
N THR A 240 -15.74 -4.35 -3.39
CA THR A 240 -15.40 -4.28 -1.97
C THR A 240 -14.47 -3.11 -1.72
N SER A 241 -14.84 -2.21 -0.81
CA SER A 241 -14.00 -1.06 -0.45
C SER A 241 -12.66 -1.50 0.12
N ILE A 242 -11.59 -0.84 -0.30
CA ILE A 242 -10.24 -1.08 0.25
C ILE A 242 -10.15 -0.33 1.58
N ALA A 243 -10.04 -1.08 2.66
CA ALA A 243 -9.85 -0.57 4.02
C ALA A 243 -9.30 -1.68 4.93
N TRP A 244 -8.74 -1.27 6.07
CA TRP A 244 -8.25 -2.18 7.11
C TRP A 244 -9.35 -3.06 7.73
N SER A 245 -10.62 -2.62 7.68
CA SER A 245 -11.75 -3.27 8.36
C SER A 245 -11.99 -4.72 7.92
N LEU A 246 -11.85 -5.01 6.63
CA LEU A 246 -12.00 -6.37 6.11
C LEU A 246 -10.89 -7.29 6.62
N GLY A 247 -9.64 -6.84 6.55
CA GLY A 247 -8.49 -7.60 7.06
C GLY A 247 -8.60 -7.85 8.56
N TYR A 248 -9.05 -6.84 9.32
CA TYR A 248 -9.30 -6.96 10.76
C TYR A 248 -10.39 -7.98 11.09
N MET A 249 -11.54 -7.91 10.39
CA MET A 249 -12.62 -8.89 10.55
C MET A 249 -12.14 -10.31 10.29
N LEU A 250 -11.44 -10.53 9.17
CA LEU A 250 -10.92 -11.84 8.78
C LEU A 250 -9.89 -12.39 9.78
N ALA A 251 -9.03 -11.52 10.32
CA ALA A 251 -8.06 -11.89 11.33
C ALA A 251 -8.74 -12.32 12.64
N LEU A 252 -9.69 -11.51 13.15
CA LEU A 252 -10.40 -11.82 14.39
C LEU A 252 -11.34 -13.02 14.29
N SER A 253 -11.88 -13.29 13.10
CA SER A 253 -12.73 -14.46 12.86
C SER A 253 -11.93 -15.74 12.56
N ASN A 254 -10.59 -15.71 12.62
CA ASN A 254 -9.70 -16.81 12.23
C ASN A 254 -9.98 -17.35 10.81
N MET A 255 -10.41 -16.47 9.91
CA MET A 255 -10.67 -16.80 8.50
C MET A 255 -9.42 -16.73 7.63
N ILE A 256 -8.28 -16.31 8.19
CA ILE A 256 -6.97 -16.31 7.51
C ILE A 256 -6.11 -17.43 8.12
N PRO A 257 -6.01 -18.60 7.48
CA PRO A 257 -5.21 -19.69 7.99
C PRO A 257 -3.71 -19.36 7.86
N ALA A 258 -2.93 -19.60 8.91
CA ALA A 258 -1.47 -19.46 8.86
C ALA A 258 -0.82 -20.54 7.99
N GLU A 259 -1.39 -21.75 8.00
CA GLU A 259 -0.97 -22.88 7.19
C GLU A 259 -1.84 -22.99 5.93
N GLY A 260 -1.20 -23.15 4.78
CA GLY A 260 -1.90 -23.58 3.57
C GLY A 260 -1.98 -25.10 3.56
N LYS A 261 -2.97 -25.67 2.86
CA LYS A 261 -2.87 -27.05 2.35
C LYS A 261 -1.81 -27.11 1.26
N ILE A 262 -0.58 -26.71 1.56
CA ILE A 262 0.55 -26.92 0.68
C ILE A 262 0.86 -28.41 0.82
N LEU A 263 0.33 -29.21 -0.10
CA LEU A 263 0.86 -30.53 -0.39
C LEU A 263 2.32 -30.34 -0.85
N LYS A 264 3.23 -30.13 0.10
CA LYS A 264 4.65 -30.36 -0.10
C LYS A 264 4.76 -31.87 -0.29
N LEU A 265 4.58 -32.33 -1.52
CA LEU A 265 4.95 -33.69 -1.88
C LEU A 265 6.41 -33.84 -1.45
N PRO A 266 6.75 -34.78 -0.55
CA PRO A 266 8.08 -34.90 0.03
C PRO A 266 9.16 -35.27 -0.99
N ILE A 267 8.79 -35.42 -2.27
CA ILE A 267 9.62 -35.92 -3.35
C ILE A 267 9.62 -34.90 -4.50
N ASN A 268 10.81 -34.53 -4.97
CA ASN A 268 10.99 -33.71 -6.17
C ASN A 268 10.23 -34.32 -7.36
N LYS A 269 9.52 -33.51 -8.15
CA LYS A 269 8.77 -33.95 -9.33
C LYS A 269 9.58 -34.85 -10.27
N VAL A 270 10.86 -34.55 -10.50
CA VAL A 270 11.74 -35.36 -11.35
C VAL A 270 11.99 -36.73 -10.74
N LEU A 271 12.27 -36.77 -9.43
CA LEU A 271 12.51 -38.02 -8.69
C LEU A 271 11.23 -38.85 -8.62
N PHE A 272 10.08 -38.21 -8.40
CA PHE A 272 8.77 -38.87 -8.37
C PHE A 272 8.43 -39.51 -9.72
N THR A 273 8.56 -38.76 -10.82
CA THR A 273 8.33 -39.29 -12.17
C THR A 273 9.33 -40.41 -12.49
N GLY A 274 10.60 -40.26 -12.12
CA GLY A 274 11.62 -41.29 -12.31
C GLY A 274 11.31 -42.59 -11.57
N LEU A 275 10.95 -42.51 -10.29
CA LEU A 275 10.55 -43.66 -9.49
C LEU A 275 9.28 -44.32 -10.04
N LEU A 276 8.29 -43.53 -10.45
CA LEU A 276 7.05 -44.04 -11.04
C LEU A 276 7.32 -44.86 -12.31
N LEU A 277 8.18 -44.37 -13.20
CA LEU A 277 8.57 -45.07 -14.42
C LEU A 277 9.38 -46.34 -14.12
N LEU A 278 10.32 -46.26 -13.17
CA LEU A 278 11.12 -47.41 -12.75
C LEU A 278 10.23 -48.55 -12.21
N PHE A 279 9.33 -48.23 -11.26
CA PHE A 279 8.42 -49.22 -10.69
C PHE A 279 7.46 -49.80 -11.73
N SER A 280 6.98 -48.98 -12.67
CA SER A 280 6.14 -49.45 -13.77
C SER A 280 6.90 -50.40 -14.72
N ALA A 281 8.17 -50.14 -15.01
CA ALA A 281 8.98 -51.04 -15.83
C ALA A 281 9.23 -52.37 -15.12
N LEU A 282 9.56 -52.34 -13.83
CA LEU A 282 9.79 -53.55 -13.02
C LEU A 282 8.53 -54.43 -12.89
N THR A 283 7.35 -53.83 -12.74
CA THR A 283 6.09 -54.58 -12.70
C THR A 283 5.77 -55.22 -14.05
N ILE A 284 6.04 -54.54 -15.17
CA ILE A 284 5.88 -55.12 -16.51
C ILE A 284 6.85 -56.29 -16.73
N ILE A 285 8.13 -56.14 -16.34
CA ILE A 285 9.15 -57.21 -16.47
C ILE A 285 8.78 -58.43 -15.62
N THR A 286 8.31 -58.22 -14.39
CA THR A 286 7.90 -59.33 -13.51
C THR A 286 6.65 -60.02 -14.01
N LEU A 287 5.64 -59.28 -14.50
CA LEU A 287 4.44 -59.86 -15.11
C LEU A 287 4.76 -60.65 -16.38
N THR A 288 5.59 -60.12 -17.27
CA THR A 288 6.01 -60.84 -18.48
C THR A 288 6.79 -62.11 -18.13
N TYR A 289 7.70 -62.06 -17.17
CA TYR A 289 8.41 -63.24 -16.69
C TYR A 289 7.44 -64.29 -16.10
N LEU A 290 6.48 -63.87 -15.28
CA LEU A 290 5.45 -64.76 -14.71
C LEU A 290 4.61 -65.42 -15.80
N VAL A 291 4.18 -64.67 -16.82
CA VAL A 291 3.44 -65.21 -17.97
C VAL A 291 4.28 -66.24 -18.72
N ILE A 292 5.55 -65.95 -19.00
CA ILE A 292 6.46 -66.89 -19.67
C ILE A 292 6.66 -68.16 -18.83
N ALA A 293 6.85 -68.02 -17.52
CA ALA A 293 7.01 -69.15 -16.59
C ALA A 293 5.73 -70.00 -16.54
N LEU A 294 4.55 -69.37 -16.51
CA LEU A 294 3.26 -70.06 -16.56
C LEU A 294 3.08 -70.83 -17.87
N VAL A 295 3.31 -70.20 -19.01
CA VAL A 295 3.22 -70.85 -20.33
C VAL A 295 4.17 -72.04 -20.40
N ARG A 296 5.43 -71.88 -19.96
CA ARG A 296 6.40 -72.98 -19.91
C ARG A 296 5.95 -74.11 -18.98
N SER A 297 5.39 -73.80 -17.82
CA SER A 297 4.90 -74.81 -16.88
C SER A 297 3.70 -75.59 -17.42
N VAL A 298 2.81 -74.93 -18.17
CA VAL A 298 1.67 -75.57 -18.85
C VAL A 298 2.19 -76.47 -19.97
N GLN A 299 3.13 -75.99 -20.78
CA GLN A 299 3.70 -76.77 -21.89
C GLN A 299 4.51 -77.98 -21.42
N VAL A 300 5.23 -77.87 -20.30
CA VAL A 300 5.92 -79.01 -19.66
C VAL A 300 4.92 -80.01 -19.08
N ARG A 301 3.81 -79.55 -18.50
CA ARG A 301 2.74 -80.42 -17.98
C ARG A 301 2.00 -81.16 -19.11
N GLU A 302 1.78 -80.50 -20.23
CA GLU A 302 1.15 -81.05 -21.44
C GLU A 302 2.07 -82.07 -22.12
N TYR A 303 3.36 -81.78 -22.22
CA TYR A 303 4.37 -82.73 -22.69
C TYR A 303 4.48 -83.96 -21.77
N SER A 304 4.51 -83.76 -20.44
CA SER A 304 4.52 -84.86 -19.47
C SER A 304 3.25 -85.71 -19.51
N SER A 305 2.08 -85.12 -19.82
CA SER A 305 0.82 -85.86 -19.95
C SER A 305 0.81 -86.68 -21.24
N ASN A 306 1.27 -86.11 -22.36
CA ASN A 306 1.36 -86.81 -23.65
C ASN A 306 2.37 -87.96 -23.63
N VAL A 307 3.50 -87.81 -22.94
CA VAL A 307 4.47 -88.91 -22.75
C VAL A 307 3.89 -90.04 -21.90
N LEU A 308 3.06 -89.73 -20.89
CA LEU A 308 2.38 -90.76 -20.08
C LEU A 308 1.34 -91.54 -20.89
N TYR A 309 0.65 -90.91 -21.84
CA TYR A 309 -0.28 -91.56 -22.76
C TYR A 309 0.44 -92.49 -23.75
N CYS A 310 1.63 -92.15 -24.24
CA CYS A 310 2.40 -93.00 -25.16
C CYS A 310 3.11 -94.21 -24.51
N VAL A 311 3.13 -94.31 -23.18
CA VAL A 311 3.75 -95.44 -22.45
C VAL A 311 2.72 -96.52 -22.07
N PHE A 312 1.42 -96.27 -22.28
CA PHE A 312 0.32 -97.20 -21.94
C PHE A 312 -0.49 -97.73 -23.15
N GLU A 313 -0.01 -97.56 -24.38
CA GLU A 313 -0.43 -98.32 -25.57
C GLU A 313 0.66 -99.32 -25.98
#